data_AF-A0A560X6Q8-F1
#
_entry.id   AF-A0A560X6Q8-F1
#
_cell.length_a   1.000
_cell.length_b   1.000
_cell.length_c   1.000
_cell.angle_alpha   90.00
_cell.angle_beta   90.00
_cell.angle_gamma   90.00
#
_symmetry.space_group_name_H-M   'P 1'
#
loop_
_entity.id
_entity.type
_entity.pdbx_description
1 polymer ?
#
loop_
_entity_poly.entity_id
_entity_poly.type
_entity_poly.pdbx_seq_one_letter_code
_entity_poly.pdbx_strand_id
1 'polypeptide(L)'
;MRHRVFLTDSPVTSGSAQFLEVRHRGHATVEDHIPCGKSTGFGRFPSRRFGINATWLELSLAAIDLLAWTRVLLLDGELSAAEPKKLRYRILHVAARITRGGPPPPTDIGDLALAT
;
A
#
# COMPACT_ATOMS: atom_id res chain seq x y z
N MET A 1 7.34 8.72 35.89
CA MET A 1 6.25 9.16 34.98
C MET A 1 6.77 9.13 33.55
N ARG A 2 5.96 8.72 32.55
CA ARG A 2 6.34 8.78 31.12
C ARG A 2 5.70 10.03 30.51
N HIS A 3 6.51 10.99 30.10
CA HIS A 3 6.05 12.18 29.39
C HIS A 3 6.05 11.89 27.88
N ARG A 4 5.04 12.38 27.17
CA ARG A 4 4.91 12.26 25.72
C ARG A 4 4.62 13.66 25.17
N VAL A 5 5.47 14.11 24.25
CA VAL A 5 5.44 15.46 23.67
C VAL A 5 5.07 15.34 22.21
N PHE A 6 4.19 16.21 21.73
CA PHE A 6 3.76 16.27 20.33
C PHE A 6 4.17 17.61 19.73
N LEU A 7 4.79 17.57 18.56
CA LEU A 7 4.97 18.73 17.70
C LEU A 7 4.01 18.55 16.52
N THR A 8 3.11 19.51 16.32
CA THR A 8 2.08 19.43 15.28
C THR A 8 1.80 20.82 14.72
N ASP A 9 1.51 20.88 13.43
CA ASP A 9 1.00 22.07 12.73
C ASP A 9 -0.53 22.17 12.76
N SER A 10 -1.20 21.20 13.40
CA SER A 10 -2.65 21.17 13.48
C SER A 10 -3.17 22.39 14.26
N PRO A 11 -4.17 23.13 13.73
CA PRO A 11 -4.70 24.30 14.42
C PRO A 11 -5.23 23.93 15.80
N VAL A 12 -5.22 24.88 16.75
CA VAL A 12 -5.64 24.66 18.14
C VAL A 12 -7.09 24.13 18.25
N THR A 13 -7.91 24.38 17.23
CA THR A 13 -9.28 23.89 17.11
C THR A 13 -9.40 22.41 16.67
N SER A 14 -8.30 21.76 16.30
CA SER A 14 -8.28 20.39 15.74
C SER A 14 -8.60 19.28 16.75
N GLY A 15 -8.90 19.63 17.99
CA GLY A 15 -9.25 18.70 19.05
C GLY A 15 -8.32 18.79 20.26
N SER A 16 -8.56 17.91 21.23
CA SER A 16 -7.80 17.87 22.47
C SER A 16 -6.46 17.15 22.31
N ALA A 17 -5.59 17.23 23.32
CA ALA A 17 -4.33 16.49 23.33
C ALA A 17 -4.52 14.96 23.18
N GLN A 18 -5.63 14.42 23.69
CA GLN A 18 -6.00 13.02 23.52
C GLN A 18 -6.27 12.66 22.06
N PHE A 19 -6.89 13.57 21.29
CA PHE A 19 -7.12 13.37 19.86
C PHE A 19 -5.79 13.25 19.09
N LEU A 20 -4.82 14.12 19.40
CA LEU A 20 -3.47 14.06 18.80
C LEU A 20 -2.77 12.74 19.14
N GLU A 21 -2.91 12.26 20.37
CA GLU A 21 -2.32 10.97 20.76
C GLU A 21 -2.93 9.80 19.97
N VAL A 22 -4.26 9.75 19.81
CA VAL A 22 -4.94 8.71 19.04
C VAL A 22 -4.49 8.75 17.58
N ARG A 23 -4.46 9.93 16.96
CA ARG A 23 -3.97 10.11 15.59
C ARG A 23 -2.52 9.64 15.43
N HIS A 24 -1.65 9.99 16.37
CA HIS A 24 -0.25 9.56 16.36
C HIS A 24 -0.11 8.05 16.52
N ARG A 25 -0.95 7.40 17.34
CA ARG A 25 -0.95 5.92 17.42
C ARG A 25 -1.39 5.27 16.12
N GLY A 26 -2.32 5.88 15.38
CA GLY A 26 -2.67 5.44 14.03
C GLY A 26 -1.47 5.47 13.08
N HIS A 27 -0.63 6.51 13.17
CA HIS A 27 0.61 6.58 12.38
C HIS A 27 1.61 5.48 12.76
N ALA A 28 1.73 5.15 14.06
CA ALA A 28 2.61 4.06 14.50
C ALA A 28 2.25 2.71 13.86
N THR A 29 0.95 2.44 13.63
CA THR A 29 0.52 1.23 12.90
C THR A 29 1.02 1.21 11.46
N VAL A 30 1.06 2.36 10.78
CA VAL A 30 1.65 2.46 9.43
C VAL A 30 3.15 2.16 9.48
N GLU A 31 3.86 2.69 10.47
CA GLU A 31 5.28 2.45 10.65
C GLU A 31 5.61 0.98 10.95
N ASP A 32 4.78 0.31 11.75
CA ASP A 32 4.91 -1.13 12.04
C ASP A 32 4.81 -1.99 10.75
N HIS A 33 4.17 -1.46 9.70
CA HIS A 33 4.10 -2.11 8.39
C HIS A 33 5.24 -1.75 7.43
N ILE A 34 6.08 -0.74 7.71
CA ILE A 34 7.23 -0.41 6.85
C ILE A 34 8.21 -1.59 6.69
N PRO A 35 8.57 -2.34 7.75
CA PRO A 35 9.43 -3.52 7.63
C PRO A 35 8.88 -4.61 6.70
N CYS A 36 7.55 -4.69 6.55
CA CYS A 36 6.89 -5.63 5.65
C CYS A 36 7.29 -5.43 4.18
N GLY A 37 7.72 -4.22 3.80
CA GLY A 37 8.19 -3.92 2.45
C GLY A 37 9.37 -4.78 2.00
N LYS A 38 10.22 -5.26 2.91
CA LYS A 38 11.32 -6.17 2.55
C LYS A 38 10.82 -7.46 1.90
N SER A 39 9.62 -7.91 2.29
CA SER A 39 8.99 -9.11 1.73
C SER A 39 8.35 -8.86 0.35
N THR A 40 8.15 -7.60 -0.04
CA THR A 40 7.58 -7.20 -1.33
C THR A 40 8.62 -6.76 -2.35
N GLY A 41 9.93 -6.87 -2.03
CA GLY A 41 11.02 -6.53 -2.94
C GLY A 41 11.69 -5.17 -2.67
N PHE A 42 11.21 -4.44 -1.65
CA PHE A 42 11.82 -3.21 -1.16
C PHE A 42 13.18 -3.53 -0.50
N GLY A 43 14.27 -3.26 -1.22
CA GLY A 43 15.64 -3.50 -0.75
C GLY A 43 16.47 -4.43 -1.65
N ARG A 44 15.89 -5.03 -2.69
CA ARG A 44 16.66 -5.78 -3.70
C ARG A 44 16.25 -5.36 -5.10
N PHE A 45 17.01 -4.42 -5.66
CA PHE A 45 16.77 -3.93 -7.01
C PHE A 45 17.26 -4.93 -8.08
N PRO A 46 16.49 -5.15 -9.15
CA PRO A 46 16.79 -6.18 -10.15
C PRO A 46 17.83 -5.72 -11.19
N SER A 47 18.17 -4.43 -11.25
CA SER A 47 18.97 -3.86 -12.33
C SER A 47 20.06 -2.91 -11.82
N ARG A 48 21.07 -2.68 -12.67
CA ARG A 48 22.05 -1.60 -12.51
C ARG A 48 21.57 -0.26 -13.10
N ARG A 49 20.44 -0.25 -13.82
CA ARG A 49 19.90 0.94 -14.48
C ARG A 49 18.88 1.62 -13.56
N PHE A 50 19.05 2.92 -13.34
CA PHE A 50 18.19 3.70 -12.46
C PHE A 50 16.71 3.66 -12.87
N GLY A 51 16.39 3.88 -14.16
CA GLY A 51 15.00 3.90 -14.62
C GLY A 51 14.23 2.61 -14.33
N ILE A 52 14.89 1.44 -14.50
CA ILE A 52 14.28 0.14 -14.17
C ILE A 52 14.04 0.03 -12.66
N ASN A 53 14.98 0.51 -11.85
CA ASN A 53 14.86 0.45 -10.40
C ASN A 53 13.82 1.45 -9.85
N ALA A 54 13.65 2.60 -10.50
CA ALA A 54 12.58 3.55 -10.17
C ALA A 54 11.21 2.92 -10.44
N THR A 55 11.00 2.32 -11.62
CA THR A 55 9.75 1.58 -11.90
C THR A 55 9.55 0.42 -10.93
N TRP A 56 10.62 -0.32 -10.60
CA TRP A 56 10.56 -1.40 -9.61
C TRP A 56 10.14 -0.90 -8.23
N LEU A 57 10.64 0.27 -7.81
CA LEU A 57 10.27 0.89 -6.55
C LEU A 57 8.77 1.22 -6.53
N GLU A 58 8.26 1.87 -7.57
CA GLU A 58 6.83 2.18 -7.71
C GLU A 58 5.96 0.91 -7.66
N LEU A 59 6.34 -0.13 -8.39
CA LEU A 59 5.64 -1.42 -8.35
C LEU A 59 5.66 -2.06 -6.96
N SER A 60 6.79 -1.94 -6.25
CA SER A 60 6.93 -2.47 -4.88
C SER A 60 6.06 -1.71 -3.88
N LEU A 61 5.95 -0.38 -4.02
CA LEU A 61 5.08 0.46 -3.20
C LEU A 61 3.60 0.16 -3.48
N ALA A 62 3.21 0.08 -4.75
CA ALA A 62 1.85 -0.31 -5.14
C ALA A 62 1.46 -1.69 -4.59
N ALA A 63 2.39 -2.66 -4.57
CA ALA A 63 2.15 -3.96 -3.96
C ALA A 63 1.94 -3.90 -2.45
N ILE A 64 2.64 -3.01 -1.73
CA ILE A 64 2.45 -2.77 -0.29
C ILE A 64 1.05 -2.19 -0.04
N ASP A 65 0.64 -1.21 -0.83
CA ASP A 65 -0.69 -0.61 -0.72
C ASP A 65 -1.77 -1.65 -0.98
N LEU A 66 -1.69 -2.41 -2.08
CA LEU A 66 -2.66 -3.47 -2.37
C LEU A 66 -2.78 -4.48 -1.24
N LEU A 67 -1.66 -4.85 -0.60
CA LEU A 67 -1.67 -5.74 0.56
C LEU A 67 -2.32 -5.11 1.81
N ALA A 68 -2.12 -3.81 2.04
CA ALA A 68 -2.77 -3.09 3.13
C ALA A 68 -4.29 -3.03 2.91
N TRP A 69 -4.71 -2.62 1.71
CA TRP A 69 -6.13 -2.55 1.33
C TRP A 69 -6.81 -3.92 1.35
N THR A 70 -6.12 -4.98 0.89
CA THR A 70 -6.63 -6.36 0.98
C THR A 70 -6.93 -6.76 2.43
N ARG A 71 -6.05 -6.41 3.37
CA ARG A 71 -6.26 -6.72 4.80
C ARG A 71 -7.44 -5.94 5.38
N VAL A 72 -7.60 -4.69 5.00
CA VAL A 72 -8.66 -3.81 5.55
C VAL A 72 -10.02 -4.14 4.95
N LEU A 73 -10.09 -4.46 3.66
CA LEU A 73 -11.35 -4.61 2.94
C LEU A 73 -11.83 -6.05 2.79
N LEU A 74 -10.92 -7.03 2.72
CA LEU A 74 -11.25 -8.38 2.25
C LEU A 74 -10.96 -9.49 3.26
N LEU A 75 -10.23 -9.20 4.35
CA LEU A 75 -9.76 -10.21 5.28
C LEU A 75 -10.22 -9.92 6.70
N ASP A 76 -10.57 -10.99 7.41
CA ASP A 76 -11.00 -10.95 8.81
C ASP A 76 -10.15 -11.87 9.69
N GLY A 77 -10.30 -11.73 11.01
CA GLY A 77 -9.67 -12.58 12.01
C GLY A 77 -8.14 -12.58 11.91
N GLU A 78 -7.52 -13.76 11.94
CA GLU A 78 -6.05 -13.87 11.92
C GLU A 78 -5.39 -13.37 10.62
N LEU A 79 -6.14 -13.27 9.52
CA LEU A 79 -5.58 -12.88 8.23
C LEU A 79 -5.51 -11.36 8.05
N SER A 80 -6.37 -10.59 8.72
CA SER A 80 -6.32 -9.12 8.69
C SER A 80 -5.05 -8.57 9.35
N ALA A 81 -4.53 -9.26 10.38
CA ALA A 81 -3.28 -8.92 11.07
C ALA A 81 -2.05 -9.71 10.56
N ALA A 82 -2.20 -10.55 9.53
CA ALA A 82 -1.12 -11.43 9.08
C ALA A 82 0.00 -10.67 8.34
N GLU A 83 1.26 -11.04 8.59
CA GLU A 83 2.40 -10.53 7.81
C GLU A 83 2.30 -10.92 6.31
N PRO A 84 2.91 -10.13 5.39
CA PRO A 84 2.83 -10.40 3.95
C PRO A 84 3.29 -11.79 3.56
N LYS A 85 4.29 -12.33 4.27
CA LYS A 85 4.79 -13.69 4.05
C LYS A 85 3.69 -14.74 4.30
N LYS A 86 2.92 -14.60 5.37
CA LYS A 86 1.78 -15.48 5.68
C LYS A 86 0.70 -15.36 4.60
N LEU A 87 0.37 -14.15 4.15
CA LEU A 87 -0.58 -13.93 3.06
C LEU A 87 -0.11 -14.53 1.73
N ARG A 88 1.19 -14.40 1.41
CA ARG A 88 1.79 -14.98 0.21
C ARG A 88 1.61 -16.50 0.14
N TYR A 89 1.80 -17.20 1.26
CA TYR A 89 1.64 -18.65 1.28
C TYR A 89 0.19 -19.10 1.36
N ARG A 90 -0.69 -18.35 2.03
CA ARG A 90 -2.07 -18.79 2.27
C ARG A 90 -3.04 -18.40 1.15
N ILE A 91 -2.91 -17.19 0.59
CA ILE A 91 -3.90 -16.64 -0.33
C ILE A 91 -3.30 -16.13 -1.65
N LEU A 92 -2.05 -15.64 -1.66
CA LEU A 92 -1.38 -15.12 -2.88
C LEU A 92 -0.36 -16.10 -3.45
N HIS A 93 -0.53 -17.40 -3.22
CA HIS A 93 0.39 -18.43 -3.69
C HIS A 93 0.26 -18.69 -5.20
N VAL A 94 -0.87 -18.27 -5.79
CA VAL A 94 -1.14 -18.42 -7.21
C VAL A 94 -0.24 -17.49 -8.01
N ALA A 95 0.40 -18.01 -9.04
CA ALA A 95 1.22 -17.21 -9.94
C ALA A 95 0.40 -16.07 -10.56
N ALA A 96 0.94 -14.86 -10.55
CA ALA A 96 0.33 -13.73 -11.23
C ALA A 96 0.17 -14.05 -12.72
N ARG A 97 -1.07 -13.99 -13.23
CA ARG A 97 -1.34 -14.08 -14.65
C ARG A 97 -1.19 -12.69 -15.25
N ILE A 98 -0.30 -12.53 -16.23
CA ILE A 98 -0.22 -11.30 -17.02
C ILE A 98 -1.47 -11.25 -17.89
N THR A 99 -2.42 -10.39 -17.53
CA THR A 99 -3.59 -10.10 -18.36
C THR A 99 -3.18 -9.10 -19.43
N ARG A 100 -3.13 -9.56 -20.68
CA ARG A 100 -3.00 -8.67 -21.84
C ARG A 100 -4.41 -8.33 -22.29
N GLY A 101 -5.01 -7.29 -21.73
CA GLY A 101 -6.40 -6.97 -22.05
C GLY A 101 -6.88 -5.68 -21.40
N GLY A 102 -6.46 -4.55 -21.94
CA GLY A 102 -7.35 -3.39 -22.07
C GLY A 102 -7.96 -3.42 -23.47
N PRO A 103 -9.15 -2.84 -23.70
CA PRO A 103 -9.64 -2.63 -25.05
C PRO A 103 -8.55 -1.92 -25.89
N PRO A 104 -8.38 -2.26 -27.18
CA PRO A 104 -7.50 -1.48 -28.04
C PRO A 104 -7.91 0.00 -27.95
N PRO A 105 -6.96 0.94 -27.99
CA PRO A 105 -7.30 2.36 -28.02
C PRO A 105 -8.27 2.60 -29.18
N PRO A 106 -9.34 3.40 -29.00
CA PRO A 106 -10.31 3.67 -30.05
C PRO A 106 -9.56 4.20 -31.26
N THR A 107 -9.61 3.43 -32.35
CA THR A 107 -8.89 3.73 -33.59
C THR A 107 -9.63 4.75 -34.45
N ASP A 108 -10.88 5.07 -34.08
CA ASP A 108 -11.70 6.05 -34.78
C ASP A 108 -12.59 6.85 -33.82
N ILE A 109 -12.98 8.06 -34.24
CA ILE A 109 -13.75 9.03 -33.45
C ILE A 109 -15.15 8.49 -33.10
N GLY A 110 -15.67 7.52 -33.87
CA GLY A 110 -16.96 6.87 -33.61
C GLY A 110 -17.03 6.02 -32.34
N ASP A 111 -15.91 5.42 -31.90
CA ASP A 111 -15.87 4.54 -30.72
C ASP A 111 -16.02 5.33 -29.39
N LEU A 112 -15.70 6.63 -29.40
CA LEU A 112 -15.86 7.51 -28.24
C LEU A 112 -17.34 7.80 -27.93
N ALA A 113 -18.25 7.63 -28.90
CA ALA A 113 -19.67 7.96 -28.73
C ALA A 113 -20.48 6.86 -28.03
N LEU A 114 -19.97 5.63 -27.94
CA LEU A 114 -20.65 4.48 -27.33
C LEU A 114 -20.21 4.20 -25.88
N ALA A 115 -19.26 4.96 -25.34
CA ALA A 115 -18.70 4.79 -23.99
C ALA A 115 -19.24 5.79 -22.95
N THR A 116 -20.34 6.50 -23.27
CA THR A 116 -21.05 7.45 -22.39
C THR A 116 -22.48 6.98 -22.18
#